data_AF-A0A4P9Y6Z5-F1
#
_entry.id   AF-A0A4P9Y6Z5-F1
#
_cell.length_a   1.000
_cell.length_b   1.000
_cell.length_c   1.000
_cell.angle_alpha   90.00
_cell.angle_beta   90.00
_cell.angle_gamma   90.00
#
_symmetry.space_group_name_H-M   'P 1'
#
loop_
_entity.id
_entity.type
_entity.pdbx_description
1 polymer ?
#
loop_
_entity_poly.entity_id
_entity_poly.type
_entity_poly.pdbx_seq_one_letter_code
_entity_poly.pdbx_strand_id
1 'polypeptide(L)'
;FTYYWPAYPSEYSSENKNQTLNDCDGKPLTGKVPWDFAVAARLEGSAFIDGKLLNLAGCGKNTDGHFNLFKEYDGKKFPYGVGSETNPLVPYVSVAANDLDFGEFIFVKELVGLPLPDNQEHDGCLRVDDVCGTCDGGHIDFLVASSTTYKAI
;
A
#
# COMPACT_ATOMS: atom_id res chain seq x y z
N PHE A 1 -13.61 -1.85 8.66
CA PHE A 1 -12.52 -1.48 7.75
C PHE A 1 -11.19 -1.72 8.44
N THR A 2 -10.14 -1.99 7.66
CA THR A 2 -8.74 -2.04 8.10
C THR A 2 -7.99 -0.81 7.56
N TYR A 3 -6.69 -0.75 7.79
CA TYR A 3 -5.82 0.28 7.24
C TYR A 3 -4.62 -0.39 6.56
N TYR A 4 -4.13 0.24 5.50
CA TYR A 4 -2.90 -0.16 4.80
C TYR A 4 -2.08 1.07 4.42
N TRP A 5 -0.79 0.88 4.15
CA TRP A 5 0.15 1.93 3.74
C TRP A 5 1.35 1.34 3.01
N PRO A 6 2.06 2.08 2.15
CA PRO A 6 3.31 1.58 1.57
C PRO A 6 4.32 1.26 2.67
N ALA A 7 4.97 0.11 2.60
CA ALA A 7 6.04 -0.19 3.55
C ALA A 7 7.22 0.78 3.33
N TYR A 8 7.72 1.38 4.41
CA TYR A 8 8.93 2.22 4.38
C TYR A 8 10.08 1.55 5.14
N PRO A 9 11.30 1.46 4.58
CA PRO A 9 12.44 0.82 5.28
C PRO A 9 12.73 1.43 6.66
N SER A 10 12.42 2.71 6.86
CA SER A 10 12.59 3.42 8.13
C SER A 10 11.70 2.91 9.27
N GLU A 11 10.67 2.14 8.96
CA GLU A 11 9.72 1.58 9.95
C GLU A 11 10.17 0.21 10.48
N TYR A 12 11.26 -0.35 9.94
CA TYR A 12 11.75 -1.70 10.26
C TYR A 12 13.22 -1.65 10.71
N SER A 13 13.67 -2.71 11.40
CA SER A 13 15.07 -2.85 11.79
C SER A 13 15.99 -2.79 10.57
N SER A 14 17.13 -2.11 10.69
CA SER A 14 18.13 -2.08 9.62
C SER A 14 19.07 -3.31 9.61
N GLU A 15 18.89 -4.23 10.55
CA GLU A 15 19.73 -5.42 10.73
C GLU A 15 19.26 -6.61 9.85
N ASN A 16 20.08 -7.66 9.79
CA ASN A 16 19.74 -8.96 9.17
C ASN A 16 19.19 -8.86 7.73
N LYS A 17 19.75 -7.94 6.92
CA LYS A 17 19.39 -7.76 5.51
C LYS A 17 19.72 -9.01 4.70
N ASN A 18 18.71 -9.83 4.41
CA ASN A 18 18.87 -11.13 3.75
C ASN A 18 17.86 -11.38 2.61
N GLN A 19 16.90 -10.48 2.40
CA GLN A 19 15.93 -10.56 1.31
C GLN A 19 16.23 -9.57 0.20
N THR A 20 15.71 -9.83 -0.98
CA THR A 20 15.72 -8.88 -2.10
C THR A 20 14.32 -8.85 -2.69
N LEU A 21 13.80 -7.65 -2.98
CA LEU A 21 12.56 -7.51 -3.74
C LEU A 21 12.92 -7.56 -5.23
N ASN A 22 12.30 -8.51 -5.94
CA ASN A 22 12.59 -8.77 -7.35
C ASN A 22 11.34 -8.54 -8.20
N ASP A 23 11.55 -8.29 -9.49
CA ASP A 23 10.47 -8.25 -10.46
C ASP A 23 9.94 -9.66 -10.80
N CYS A 24 8.96 -9.71 -11.71
CA CYS A 24 8.33 -10.95 -12.15
C CYS A 24 9.31 -11.94 -12.80
N ASP A 25 10.45 -11.49 -13.31
CA ASP A 25 11.48 -12.32 -13.93
C ASP A 25 12.58 -12.72 -12.93
N GLY A 26 12.41 -12.35 -11.65
CA GLY A 26 13.39 -12.60 -10.59
C GLY A 26 14.59 -11.66 -10.61
N LYS A 27 14.55 -10.58 -11.40
CA LYS A 27 15.62 -9.59 -11.42
C LYS A 27 15.50 -8.66 -10.21
N PRO A 28 16.61 -8.36 -9.51
CA PRO A 28 16.58 -7.53 -8.32
C PRO A 28 16.22 -6.08 -8.63
N LEU A 29 15.24 -5.56 -7.88
CA LEU A 29 14.84 -4.15 -7.87
C LEU A 29 15.48 -3.40 -6.70
N THR A 30 15.87 -4.11 -5.65
CA THR A 30 16.53 -3.56 -4.46
C THR A 30 17.89 -4.21 -4.22
N GLY A 31 18.69 -3.59 -3.34
CA GLY A 31 19.73 -4.31 -2.60
C GLY A 31 19.11 -5.27 -1.57
N LYS A 32 19.93 -5.83 -0.69
CA LYS A 32 19.40 -6.64 0.42
C LYS A 32 18.62 -5.77 1.40
N VAL A 33 17.45 -6.23 1.79
CA VAL A 33 16.54 -5.60 2.76
C VAL A 33 16.25 -6.56 3.93
N PRO A 34 15.83 -6.03 5.09
CA PRO A 34 15.40 -6.84 6.24
C PRO A 34 14.19 -7.70 5.88
N TRP A 35 14.09 -8.88 6.50
CA TRP A 35 12.97 -9.81 6.29
C TRP A 35 11.60 -9.15 6.57
N ASP A 36 11.46 -8.46 7.70
CA ASP A 36 10.17 -7.88 8.11
C ASP A 36 9.69 -6.78 7.15
N PHE A 37 10.62 -5.98 6.61
CA PHE A 37 10.30 -5.01 5.57
C PHE A 37 9.83 -5.70 4.28
N ALA A 38 10.50 -6.79 3.87
CA ALA A 38 10.08 -7.53 2.68
C ALA A 38 8.70 -8.18 2.85
N VAL A 39 8.41 -8.71 4.05
CA VAL A 39 7.09 -9.24 4.40
C VAL A 39 6.04 -8.14 4.34
N ALA A 40 6.31 -6.97 4.93
CA ALA A 40 5.39 -5.84 4.88
C ALA A 40 5.16 -5.33 3.47
N ALA A 41 6.21 -5.17 2.66
CA ALA A 41 6.11 -4.78 1.25
C ALA A 41 5.15 -5.68 0.46
N ARG A 42 5.13 -6.98 0.78
CA ARG A 42 4.20 -7.94 0.19
C ARG A 42 2.80 -7.88 0.82
N LEU A 43 2.70 -7.72 2.14
CA LEU A 43 1.41 -7.69 2.84
C LEU A 43 0.59 -6.46 2.44
N GLU A 44 1.23 -5.29 2.48
CA GLU A 44 0.62 -3.98 2.17
C GLU A 44 0.43 -3.76 0.66
N GLY A 45 0.97 -4.65 -0.16
CA GLY A 45 0.91 -4.54 -1.63
C GLY A 45 1.89 -3.53 -2.23
N SER A 46 2.58 -2.71 -1.43
CA SER A 46 3.54 -1.73 -1.93
C SER A 46 4.66 -1.40 -0.93
N ALA A 47 5.77 -0.87 -1.46
CA ALA A 47 6.88 -0.35 -0.68
C ALA A 47 7.51 0.88 -1.34
N PHE A 48 7.91 1.86 -0.53
CA PHE A 48 8.62 3.05 -0.99
C PHE A 48 10.08 3.00 -0.54
N ILE A 49 11.01 2.90 -1.48
CA ILE A 49 12.44 2.73 -1.21
C ILE A 49 13.27 3.47 -2.27
N ASP A 50 14.28 4.21 -1.81
CA ASP A 50 15.22 4.95 -2.68
C ASP A 50 14.54 5.86 -3.73
N GLY A 51 13.41 6.48 -3.36
CA GLY A 51 12.63 7.37 -4.24
C GLY A 51 11.77 6.65 -5.28
N LYS A 52 11.69 5.33 -5.20
CA LYS A 52 10.91 4.46 -6.09
C LYS A 52 9.74 3.86 -5.33
N LEU A 53 8.62 3.69 -6.02
CA LEU A 53 7.53 2.85 -5.56
C LEU A 53 7.68 1.46 -6.17
N LEU A 54 7.70 0.43 -5.34
CA LEU A 54 7.59 -0.95 -5.75
C LEU A 54 6.19 -1.44 -5.39
N ASN A 55 5.37 -1.75 -6.39
CA ASN A 55 4.00 -2.24 -6.19
C ASN A 55 3.95 -3.72 -6.53
N LEU A 56 3.13 -4.49 -5.81
CA LEU A 56 2.88 -5.87 -6.18
C LEU A 56 2.32 -5.94 -7.60
N ALA A 57 2.84 -6.89 -8.35
CA ALA A 57 2.47 -7.19 -9.72
C ALA A 57 1.88 -8.60 -9.78
N GLY A 58 0.83 -8.78 -10.58
CA GLY A 58 0.21 -10.08 -10.85
C GLY A 58 1.09 -10.95 -11.75
N CYS A 59 2.24 -11.41 -11.25
CA CYS A 59 3.30 -12.06 -12.04
C CYS A 59 3.00 -13.50 -12.56
N GLY A 60 1.75 -13.96 -12.56
CA GLY A 60 1.41 -15.30 -13.05
C GLY A 60 2.05 -16.43 -12.22
N LYS A 61 2.23 -17.63 -12.82
CA LYS A 61 2.46 -18.90 -12.10
C LYS A 61 3.85 -19.15 -11.50
N ASN A 62 4.81 -18.22 -11.61
CA ASN A 62 6.16 -18.39 -11.04
C ASN A 62 6.38 -17.45 -9.84
N THR A 63 5.59 -17.63 -8.78
CA THR A 63 5.75 -16.92 -7.50
C THR A 63 6.52 -17.73 -6.45
N ASP A 64 7.30 -18.73 -6.87
CA ASP A 64 7.99 -19.66 -5.96
C ASP A 64 9.01 -18.95 -5.03
N GLY A 65 9.38 -17.70 -5.34
CA GLY A 65 10.07 -16.81 -4.42
C GLY A 65 9.10 -15.88 -3.70
N HIS A 66 9.15 -15.83 -2.37
CA HIS A 66 8.28 -14.99 -1.54
C HIS A 66 8.28 -13.49 -1.91
N PHE A 67 9.29 -13.01 -2.66
CA PHE A 67 9.46 -11.59 -3.00
C PHE A 67 9.80 -11.31 -4.49
N ASN A 68 9.49 -12.25 -5.40
CA ASN A 68 9.59 -12.09 -6.86
C ASN A 68 8.27 -11.66 -7.50
N LEU A 69 7.70 -10.54 -7.07
CA LEU A 69 6.37 -10.14 -7.51
C LEU A 69 6.14 -8.62 -7.53
N PHE A 70 7.15 -7.83 -7.87
CA PHE A 70 7.04 -6.37 -7.85
C PHE A 70 7.22 -5.73 -9.23
N LYS A 71 6.64 -4.54 -9.39
CA LYS A 71 6.91 -3.63 -10.50
C LYS A 71 7.30 -2.27 -9.95
N GLU A 72 8.37 -1.71 -10.52
CA GLU A 72 8.84 -0.37 -10.19
C GLU A 72 8.00 0.70 -10.90
N TYR A 73 7.64 1.74 -10.15
CA TYR A 73 6.97 2.95 -10.61
C TYR A 73 7.74 4.19 -10.15
N ASP A 74 7.53 5.29 -10.87
CA ASP A 74 8.04 6.61 -10.49
C ASP A 74 7.38 7.07 -9.18
N GLY A 75 8.14 7.11 -8.09
CA GLY A 75 7.66 7.49 -6.77
C GLY A 75 7.15 8.94 -6.69
N LYS A 76 7.49 9.81 -7.66
CA LYS A 76 6.89 11.15 -7.73
C LYS A 76 5.48 11.14 -8.29
N LYS A 77 5.18 10.20 -9.19
CA LYS A 77 3.84 10.03 -9.77
C LYS A 77 2.94 9.20 -8.86
N PHE A 78 3.52 8.23 -8.16
CA PHE A 78 2.82 7.30 -7.27
C PHE A 78 3.45 7.33 -5.87
N PRO A 79 3.27 8.41 -5.11
CA PRO A 79 3.93 8.57 -3.81
C PRO A 79 3.43 7.59 -2.74
N TYR A 80 2.20 7.07 -2.89
CA TYR A 80 1.54 6.26 -1.86
C TYR A 80 1.00 4.92 -2.37
N GLY A 81 1.37 4.50 -3.57
CA GLY A 81 0.86 3.25 -4.16
C GLY A 81 0.26 3.45 -5.55
N VAL A 82 0.05 2.33 -6.24
CA VAL A 82 -0.65 2.25 -7.52
C VAL A 82 -1.93 1.46 -7.31
N GLY A 83 -3.07 2.09 -7.57
CA GLY A 83 -4.38 1.43 -7.50
C GLY A 83 -4.63 0.47 -8.66
N SER A 84 -5.73 -0.27 -8.56
CA SER A 84 -6.14 -1.32 -9.51
C SER A 84 -6.24 -0.86 -10.96
N GLU A 85 -6.53 0.42 -11.22
CA GLU A 85 -6.61 1.03 -12.56
C GLU A 85 -5.37 1.87 -12.92
N THR A 86 -4.22 1.62 -12.27
CA THR A 86 -2.98 2.39 -12.47
C THR A 86 -3.11 3.88 -12.09
N ASN A 87 -4.00 4.20 -11.16
CA ASN A 87 -4.18 5.53 -10.57
C ASN A 87 -3.23 5.73 -9.37
N PRO A 88 -2.81 6.97 -9.08
CA PRO A 88 -2.13 7.27 -7.83
C PRO A 88 -3.12 7.20 -6.67
N LEU A 89 -2.73 6.50 -5.61
CA LEU A 89 -3.51 6.47 -4.38
C LEU A 89 -3.27 7.72 -3.54
N VAL A 90 -4.31 8.13 -2.82
CA VAL A 90 -4.36 9.36 -2.03
C VAL A 90 -4.68 9.00 -0.58
N PRO A 91 -3.75 9.19 0.37
CA PRO A 91 -4.00 8.94 1.79
C PRO A 91 -5.21 9.71 2.29
N TYR A 92 -5.97 9.07 3.16
CA TYR A 92 -7.20 9.62 3.75
C TYR A 92 -8.33 9.88 2.73
N VAL A 93 -8.24 9.32 1.54
CA VAL A 93 -9.31 9.40 0.52
C VAL A 93 -9.50 8.03 -0.13
N SER A 94 -8.42 7.41 -0.59
CA SER A 94 -8.44 6.14 -1.30
C SER A 94 -8.74 4.97 -0.37
N VAL A 95 -9.64 4.08 -0.81
CA VAL A 95 -9.89 2.78 -0.19
C VAL A 95 -9.75 1.66 -1.19
N ALA A 96 -9.37 0.48 -0.69
CA ALA A 96 -9.49 -0.77 -1.41
C ALA A 96 -10.81 -1.46 -1.03
N ALA A 97 -11.55 -1.94 -2.04
CA ALA A 97 -12.82 -2.66 -1.84
C ALA A 97 -13.05 -3.63 -3.02
N ASN A 98 -13.65 -4.79 -2.76
CA ASN A 98 -13.98 -5.75 -3.83
C ASN A 98 -15.45 -5.72 -4.25
N ASP A 99 -16.34 -5.26 -3.36
CA ASP A 99 -17.79 -5.27 -3.56
C ASP A 99 -18.37 -3.93 -4.03
N LEU A 100 -17.51 -2.95 -4.32
CA LEU A 100 -17.87 -1.60 -4.75
C LEU A 100 -17.22 -1.26 -6.08
N ASP A 101 -17.83 -0.35 -6.83
CA ASP A 101 -17.31 0.03 -8.14
C ASP A 101 -16.08 0.95 -8.00
N PHE A 102 -15.10 0.78 -8.89
CA PHE A 102 -13.97 1.70 -8.96
C PHE A 102 -14.46 3.14 -9.21
N GLY A 103 -13.91 4.09 -8.46
CA GLY A 103 -14.27 5.51 -8.50
C GLY A 103 -15.54 5.86 -7.71
N GLU A 104 -16.22 4.88 -7.12
CA GLU A 104 -17.38 5.12 -6.28
C GLU A 104 -17.00 5.94 -5.03
N PHE A 105 -17.82 6.95 -4.72
CA PHE A 105 -17.69 7.73 -3.50
C PHE A 105 -18.53 7.10 -2.41
N ILE A 106 -17.90 6.79 -1.27
CA ILE A 106 -18.59 6.25 -0.11
C ILE A 106 -18.45 7.19 1.08
N PHE A 107 -19.44 7.15 1.97
CA PHE A 107 -19.44 7.92 3.20
C PHE A 107 -19.36 6.98 4.40
N VAL A 108 -18.34 7.20 5.24
CA VAL A 108 -18.12 6.45 6.48
C VAL A 108 -18.24 7.42 7.65
N LYS A 109 -19.35 7.29 8.38
CA LYS A 109 -19.71 8.22 9.47
C LYS A 109 -18.67 8.24 10.58
N GLU A 110 -18.06 7.09 10.85
CA GLU A 110 -17.04 6.88 11.88
C GLU A 110 -15.76 7.67 11.63
N LEU A 111 -15.51 8.09 10.38
CA LEU A 111 -14.35 8.90 10.03
C LEU A 111 -14.62 10.41 10.16
N VAL A 112 -15.86 10.85 10.36
CA VAL A 112 -16.16 12.29 10.49
C VAL A 112 -15.53 12.84 11.78
N GLY A 113 -14.72 13.89 11.65
CA GLY A 113 -14.04 14.50 12.79
C GLY A 113 -12.72 13.81 13.16
N LEU A 114 -12.30 12.79 12.40
CA LEU A 114 -11.04 12.11 12.63
C LEU A 114 -9.86 13.09 12.38
N PRO A 115 -8.98 13.34 13.36
CA PRO A 115 -7.86 14.24 13.17
C PRO A 115 -6.87 13.72 12.12
N LEU A 116 -6.47 14.58 11.20
CA LEU A 116 -5.46 14.30 10.19
C LEU A 116 -4.12 14.97 10.55
N PRO A 117 -2.98 14.48 10.01
CA PRO A 117 -1.66 15.00 10.34
C PRO A 117 -1.43 16.49 10.04
N ASP A 118 -2.24 17.07 9.17
CA ASP A 118 -2.18 18.47 8.76
C ASP A 118 -3.09 19.38 9.61
N ASN A 119 -3.59 18.88 10.74
CA ASN A 119 -4.57 19.52 11.64
C ASN A 119 -5.95 19.74 11.00
N GLN A 120 -6.25 19.08 9.89
CA GLN A 120 -7.62 19.00 9.38
C GLN A 120 -8.38 17.87 10.07
N GLU A 121 -9.69 17.85 9.91
CA GLU A 121 -10.54 16.74 10.28
C GLU A 121 -11.07 16.07 9.02
N HIS A 122 -11.10 14.74 9.03
CA HIS A 122 -11.67 13.98 7.94
C HIS A 122 -13.19 14.19 7.88
N ASP A 123 -13.74 14.32 6.67
CA ASP A 123 -15.16 14.66 6.44
C ASP A 123 -16.05 13.42 6.24
N GLY A 124 -15.45 12.23 6.24
CA GLY A 124 -16.10 10.94 6.08
C GLY A 124 -16.18 10.46 4.63
N CYS A 125 -15.76 11.27 3.66
CA CYS A 125 -15.83 10.93 2.24
C CYS A 125 -14.59 10.15 1.81
N LEU A 126 -14.82 8.99 1.19
CA LEU A 126 -13.78 8.14 0.62
C LEU A 126 -14.07 7.86 -0.85
N ARG A 127 -13.07 7.37 -1.57
CA ARG A 127 -13.19 6.93 -2.96
C ARG A 127 -12.56 5.56 -3.15
N VAL A 128 -13.29 4.66 -3.80
CA VAL A 128 -12.79 3.33 -4.17
C VAL A 128 -11.76 3.50 -5.27
N ASP A 129 -10.50 3.26 -4.95
CA ASP A 129 -9.35 3.53 -5.84
C ASP A 129 -8.47 2.30 -6.02
N ASP A 130 -8.78 1.19 -5.33
CA ASP A 130 -7.98 -0.04 -5.35
C ASP A 130 -8.82 -1.28 -5.01
N VAL A 131 -8.21 -2.46 -5.10
CA VAL A 131 -8.76 -3.75 -4.66
C VAL A 131 -7.83 -4.40 -3.64
N CYS A 132 -8.35 -5.27 -2.78
CA CYS A 132 -7.50 -5.99 -1.83
C CYS A 132 -7.85 -7.47 -1.70
N GLY A 133 -6.87 -8.29 -1.31
CA GLY A 133 -7.05 -9.74 -1.23
C GLY A 133 -8.04 -10.23 -0.17
N THR A 134 -8.48 -9.36 0.74
CA THR A 134 -9.37 -9.68 1.87
C THR A 134 -10.54 -8.68 2.02
N CYS A 135 -10.88 -7.93 0.97
CA CYS A 135 -11.90 -6.88 0.98
C CYS A 135 -13.28 -7.36 0.52
N ASP A 136 -13.57 -8.65 0.68
CA ASP A 136 -14.88 -9.23 0.37
C ASP A 136 -15.85 -9.06 1.56
N GLY A 137 -17.15 -9.10 1.29
CA GLY A 137 -18.20 -9.03 2.32
C GLY A 137 -18.45 -7.62 2.86
N GLY A 138 -18.22 -6.59 2.05
CA GLY A 138 -18.40 -5.18 2.41
C GLY A 138 -17.25 -4.62 3.27
N HIS A 139 -16.12 -5.34 3.36
CA HIS A 139 -14.93 -4.85 4.03
C HIS A 139 -14.16 -3.88 3.11
N ILE A 140 -13.72 -2.76 3.66
CA ILE A 140 -12.84 -1.81 2.97
C ILE A 140 -11.50 -1.72 3.71
N ASP A 141 -10.43 -1.48 2.97
CA ASP A 141 -9.10 -1.17 3.50
C ASP A 141 -8.79 0.29 3.24
N PHE A 142 -8.47 1.05 4.28
CA PHE A 142 -8.34 2.51 4.20
C PHE A 142 -6.88 2.93 4.11
N LEU A 143 -6.50 3.60 3.03
CA LEU A 143 -5.11 4.00 2.83
C LEU A 143 -4.74 5.13 3.79
N VAL A 144 -3.75 4.84 4.64
CA VAL A 144 -3.09 5.83 5.49
C VAL A 144 -1.66 6.03 5.00
N ALA A 145 -1.09 7.21 5.21
CA ALA A 145 0.18 7.56 4.56
C ALA A 145 1.37 6.71 5.03
N SER A 146 1.33 6.24 6.29
CA SER A 146 2.41 5.49 6.96
C SER A 146 1.91 4.82 8.26
N SER A 147 2.72 3.93 8.84
CA SER A 147 2.43 3.34 10.16
C SER A 147 2.46 4.36 11.29
N THR A 148 3.29 5.40 11.17
CA THR A 148 3.35 6.50 12.14
C THR A 148 2.02 7.23 12.17
N THR A 149 1.45 7.49 10.99
CA THR A 149 0.13 8.09 10.93
C THR A 149 -0.91 7.16 11.51
N TYR A 150 -0.96 5.89 11.08
CA TYR A 150 -1.92 4.91 11.60
C TYR A 150 -1.98 4.90 13.14
N LYS A 151 -0.82 4.95 13.82
CA LYS A 151 -0.73 4.94 15.29
C LYS A 151 -1.19 6.23 15.96
N ALA A 152 -1.30 7.32 15.21
CA ALA A 152 -1.75 8.62 15.69
C ALA A 152 -3.27 8.82 15.55
N ILE A 153 -3.94 7.90 14.84
CA ILE A 153 -5.40 7.82 14.68
C ILE A 153 -5.98 6.96 15.79
#